data_AF-A0A7C4L2A2-F1
#
_entry.id   AF-A0A7C4L2A2-F1
#
_cell.length_a   1.000
_cell.length_b   1.000
_cell.length_c   1.000
_cell.angle_alpha   90.00
_cell.angle_beta   90.00
_cell.angle_gamma   90.00
#
_symmetry.space_group_name_H-M   'P 1'
#
loop_
_entity.id
_entity.type
_entity.pdbx_description
1 polymer ?
#
loop_
_entity_poly.entity_id
_entity_poly.type
_entity_poly.pdbx_seq_one_letter_code
_entity_poly.pdbx_strand_id
1 'polypeptide(L)'
;MEKLEKKILQKVYFWEAKRTAFDLFLKMILFFSTGLFLMILSQIFFEILKEQKTLDLLNFFNEDFEVAKRYFLDNIFIFFFEVPKFLLLLILLFLVIFSLVILTLFKNYYILKNKIKSFLKFFKKL
;
A
#
# COMPACT_ATOMS: atom_id res chain seq x y z
N MET A 1 24.43 9.96 43.89
CA MET A 1 23.57 8.93 43.24
C MET A 1 22.94 9.43 41.94
N GLU A 2 22.53 10.71 41.86
CA GLU A 2 21.88 11.31 40.68
C GLU A 2 22.61 11.15 39.33
N LYS A 3 23.95 11.16 39.30
CA LYS A 3 24.72 10.97 38.05
C LYS A 3 24.59 9.54 37.48
N LEU A 4 24.38 8.54 38.33
CA LEU A 4 24.28 7.14 37.94
C LEU A 4 22.88 6.83 37.41
N GLU A 5 21.84 7.35 38.07
CA GLU A 5 20.46 7.31 37.58
C GLU A 5 20.31 8.00 36.23
N LYS A 6 20.88 9.20 36.06
CA LYS A 6 20.87 9.90 34.76
C LYS A 6 21.53 9.07 33.65
N LYS A 7 22.64 8.37 33.93
CA LYS A 7 23.30 7.48 32.96
C LYS A 7 22.45 6.26 32.61
N ILE A 8 21.77 5.67 33.60
CA ILE A 8 20.87 4.53 33.37
C ILE A 8 19.67 4.97 32.53
N LEU A 9 19.01 6.08 32.90
CA LEU A 9 17.88 6.64 32.16
C LEU A 9 18.23 6.97 30.71
N GLN A 10 19.40 7.56 30.46
CA GLN A 10 19.86 7.82 29.09
C GLN A 10 20.04 6.54 28.27
N LYS A 11 20.60 5.48 28.85
CA LYS A 11 20.75 4.19 28.15
C LYS A 11 19.41 3.56 27.82
N VAL A 12 18.46 3.56 28.76
CA VAL A 12 17.11 3.04 28.53
C VAL A 12 16.42 3.84 27.43
N TYR A 13 16.47 5.17 27.50
CA TYR A 13 15.89 6.04 26.49
C TYR A 13 16.50 5.80 25.10
N PHE A 14 17.82 5.64 25.01
CA PHE A 14 18.50 5.39 23.74
C PHE A 14 18.11 4.02 23.16
N TRP A 15 17.99 3.01 24.01
CA TRP A 15 17.54 1.67 23.60
C TRP A 15 16.10 1.69 23.08
N GLU A 16 15.18 2.36 23.79
CA GLU A 16 13.78 2.52 23.35
C GLU A 16 13.67 3.33 22.06
N ALA A 17 14.45 4.41 21.94
CA ALA A 17 14.50 5.23 20.75
C ALA A 17 15.00 4.42 19.54
N LYS A 18 16.08 3.64 19.71
CA LYS A 18 16.62 2.75 18.67
C LYS A 18 15.60 1.69 18.26
N ARG A 19 14.96 1.03 19.23
CA ARG A 19 13.92 0.02 18.98
C ARG A 19 12.74 0.62 18.21
N THR A 20 12.28 1.80 18.60
CA THR A 20 11.18 2.50 17.90
C THR A 20 11.59 2.91 16.49
N ALA A 21 12.80 3.47 16.32
CA ALA A 21 13.30 3.89 15.01
C ALA A 21 13.44 2.69 14.06
N PHE A 22 13.90 1.55 14.55
CA PHE A 22 14.00 0.31 13.77
C PHE A 22 12.62 -0.24 13.38
N ASP A 23 11.65 -0.27 14.31
CA ASP A 23 10.26 -0.65 14.00
C ASP A 23 9.64 0.24 12.91
N LEU A 24 9.87 1.55 12.99
CA LEU A 24 9.41 2.50 11.97
C LEU A 24 10.08 2.24 10.63
N PHE A 25 11.40 2.02 10.62
CA PHE A 25 12.14 1.72 9.41
C PHE A 25 11.62 0.45 8.72
N LEU A 26 11.37 -0.62 9.47
CA LEU A 26 10.78 -1.85 8.93
C LEU A 26 9.37 -1.63 8.37
N LYS A 27 8.53 -0.85 9.05
CA LYS A 27 7.19 -0.50 8.56
C LYS A 27 7.23 0.31 7.27
N MET A 28 8.19 1.22 7.13
CA MET A 28 8.38 1.96 5.89
C MET A 28 8.82 1.04 4.75
N ILE A 29 9.76 0.13 4.99
CA ILE A 29 10.18 -0.88 3.99
C ILE A 29 8.98 -1.72 3.56
N LEU A 30 8.20 -2.24 4.52
CA LEU A 30 6.99 -3.00 4.23
C LEU A 30 5.99 -2.20 3.40
N PHE A 31 5.75 -0.94 3.74
CA PHE A 31 4.86 -0.09 2.96
C PHE A 31 5.32 0.04 1.50
N PHE A 32 6.60 0.36 1.28
CA PHE A 32 7.14 0.52 -0.06
C PHE A 32 7.17 -0.79 -0.85
N SER A 33 7.58 -1.90 -0.23
CA SER A 33 7.63 -3.20 -0.90
C SER A 33 6.23 -3.68 -1.30
N THR A 34 5.24 -3.53 -0.42
CA THR A 34 3.86 -3.93 -0.70
C THR A 34 3.22 -3.04 -1.77
N GLY A 35 3.50 -1.73 -1.74
CA GLY A 35 3.03 -0.79 -2.76
C GLY A 35 3.64 -1.06 -4.15
N LEU A 36 4.95 -1.31 -4.22
CA LEU A 36 5.62 -1.70 -5.47
C LEU A 36 5.07 -3.01 -6.03
N PHE A 37 4.86 -4.00 -5.15
CA PHE A 37 4.27 -5.27 -5.55
C PHE A 37 2.88 -5.10 -6.14
N LEU A 38 1.99 -4.33 -5.50
CA LEU A 38 0.67 -4.00 -6.03
C LEU A 38 0.74 -3.30 -7.39
N MET A 39 1.69 -2.38 -7.55
CA MET A 39 1.89 -1.65 -8.81
C MET A 39 2.27 -2.60 -9.96
N ILE A 40 3.25 -3.48 -9.73
CA ILE A 40 3.67 -4.49 -10.71
C ILE A 40 2.51 -5.43 -11.04
N LEU A 41 1.78 -5.91 -10.04
CA LEU A 41 0.67 -6.84 -10.26
C LEU A 41 -0.48 -6.21 -11.03
N SER A 42 -0.78 -4.94 -10.75
CA SER A 42 -1.78 -4.18 -11.49
C SER A 42 -1.34 -4.00 -12.94
N GLN A 43 -0.06 -3.69 -13.18
CA GLN A 43 0.47 -3.58 -14.54
C GLN A 43 0.33 -4.88 -15.31
N ILE A 44 0.74 -6.02 -14.74
CA ILE A 44 0.59 -7.34 -15.35
C ILE A 44 -0.90 -7.64 -15.64
N PHE A 45 -1.79 -7.30 -14.70
CA PHE A 45 -3.22 -7.49 -14.87
C PHE A 45 -3.78 -6.67 -16.05
N PHE A 46 -3.39 -5.40 -16.17
CA PHE A 46 -3.79 -4.56 -17.30
C PHE A 46 -3.21 -5.04 -18.63
N GLU A 47 -1.98 -5.54 -18.64
CA GLU A 47 -1.34 -6.10 -19.82
C GLU A 47 -2.11 -7.32 -20.32
N ILE A 48 -2.48 -8.24 -19.43
CA ILE A 48 -3.29 -9.42 -19.77
C ILE A 48 -4.66 -9.00 -20.32
N LEU A 49 -5.35 -8.06 -19.68
CA LEU A 49 -6.65 -7.57 -20.17
C LEU A 49 -6.54 -6.92 -21.56
N LYS A 50 -5.41 -6.26 -21.84
CA LYS A 50 -5.13 -5.65 -23.14
C LYS A 50 -4.82 -6.70 -24.20
N GLU A 51 -4.00 -7.70 -23.89
CA GLU A 51 -3.69 -8.83 -24.79
C GLU A 51 -4.94 -9.63 -25.14
N GLN A 52 -5.82 -9.86 -24.16
CA GLN A 52 -7.08 -10.55 -24.35
C GLN A 52 -8.13 -9.74 -25.12
N LYS A 53 -7.86 -8.46 -25.43
CA LYS A 53 -8.83 -7.50 -26.00
C LYS A 53 -10.12 -7.38 -25.18
N THR A 54 -10.10 -7.79 -23.92
CA THR A 54 -11.25 -7.73 -23.02
C THR A 54 -11.69 -6.29 -22.78
N LEU A 55 -10.78 -5.33 -22.89
CA LEU A 55 -11.10 -3.89 -22.86
C LEU A 55 -11.80 -3.40 -24.14
N ASP A 56 -11.67 -4.09 -25.27
CA ASP A 56 -12.38 -3.73 -26.50
C ASP A 56 -13.89 -4.00 -26.39
N LEU A 57 -14.32 -4.89 -25.49
CA LEU A 57 -15.74 -5.07 -25.14
C LEU A 57 -16.37 -3.78 -24.58
N LEU A 58 -15.56 -2.88 -24.03
CA LEU A 58 -16.02 -1.58 -23.56
C LEU A 58 -16.22 -0.58 -24.71
N ASN A 59 -15.69 -0.83 -25.91
CA ASN A 59 -15.89 0.05 -27.06
C ASN A 59 -17.34 0.01 -27.58
N PHE A 60 -18.11 -1.05 -27.28
CA PHE A 60 -19.54 -1.13 -27.58
C PHE A 60 -20.36 -0.06 -26.86
N PHE A 61 -19.84 0.53 -25.77
CA PHE A 61 -20.48 1.68 -25.11
C PHE A 61 -20.44 2.96 -25.95
N ASN A 62 -19.56 3.02 -26.96
CA ASN A 62 -19.48 4.15 -27.89
C ASN A 62 -20.40 3.95 -29.11
N GLU A 63 -21.07 2.81 -29.25
CA GLU A 63 -22.06 2.58 -30.30
C GLU A 63 -23.45 3.14 -29.92
N ASP A 64 -24.40 3.06 -30.86
CA ASP A 64 -25.77 3.53 -30.65
C ASP A 64 -26.40 2.96 -29.37
N PHE A 65 -27.14 3.81 -28.65
CA PHE A 65 -27.72 3.49 -27.35
C PHE A 65 -28.60 2.22 -27.35
N GLU A 66 -29.26 1.93 -28.47
CA GLU A 66 -30.04 0.69 -28.64
C GLU A 66 -29.17 -0.57 -28.64
N VAL A 67 -28.00 -0.52 -29.29
CA VAL A 67 -27.04 -1.62 -29.36
C VAL A 67 -26.39 -1.82 -27.99
N ALA A 68 -25.94 -0.72 -27.37
CA ALA A 68 -25.39 -0.76 -26.03
C ALA A 68 -26.37 -1.38 -25.02
N LYS A 69 -27.65 -0.99 -25.04
CA LYS A 69 -28.68 -1.54 -24.15
C LYS A 69 -28.95 -3.02 -24.40
N ARG A 70 -28.93 -3.45 -25.67
CA ARG A 70 -29.23 -4.84 -26.06
C ARG A 70 -28.13 -5.81 -25.64
N TYR A 71 -26.87 -5.42 -25.76
CA TYR A 71 -25.70 -6.27 -25.50
C TYR A 71 -25.02 -5.99 -24.15
N PHE A 72 -25.54 -5.06 -23.35
CA PHE A 72 -24.94 -4.65 -22.07
C PHE A 72 -24.65 -5.83 -21.13
N LEU A 73 -25.68 -6.65 -20.87
CA LEU A 73 -25.57 -7.76 -19.92
C LEU A 73 -24.65 -8.86 -20.47
N ASP A 74 -24.75 -9.16 -21.76
CA ASP A 74 -23.91 -10.16 -22.41
C ASP A 74 -22.43 -9.76 -22.38
N ASN A 75 -22.13 -8.50 -22.71
CA ASN A 75 -20.77 -7.97 -22.69
C ASN A 75 -20.18 -7.93 -21.27
N ILE A 76 -20.97 -7.58 -20.25
CA ILE A 76 -20.53 -7.63 -18.85
C ILE A 76 -20.26 -9.08 -18.42
N PHE A 77 -21.10 -10.02 -18.83
CA PHE A 77 -20.95 -11.43 -18.50
C PHE A 77 -19.68 -12.02 -19.13
N ILE A 78 -19.43 -11.71 -20.41
CA ILE A 78 -18.21 -12.11 -21.13
C ILE A 78 -16.99 -11.48 -20.47
N PHE A 79 -17.03 -10.18 -20.17
CA PHE A 79 -15.95 -9.48 -19.46
C PHE A 79 -15.61 -10.17 -18.13
N PHE A 80 -16.61 -10.53 -17.33
CA PHE A 80 -16.37 -11.22 -16.05
C PHE A 80 -15.78 -12.63 -16.21
N PHE A 81 -16.03 -13.28 -17.35
CA PHE A 81 -15.45 -14.58 -17.67
C PHE A 81 -14.00 -14.49 -18.13
N GLU A 82 -13.67 -13.47 -18.91
CA GLU A 82 -12.33 -13.27 -19.46
C GLU A 82 -11.33 -12.75 -18.43
N VAL A 83 -11.81 -11.95 -17.45
CA VAL A 83 -10.95 -11.41 -16.40
C VAL A 83 -10.18 -12.53 -15.68
N PRO A 84 -8.84 -12.41 -15.52
CA PRO A 84 -8.04 -13.43 -14.85
C PRO A 84 -8.34 -13.46 -13.34
N LYS A 85 -9.29 -14.32 -12.95
CA LYS A 85 -9.85 -14.42 -11.59
C LYS A 85 -8.78 -14.63 -10.51
N PHE A 86 -7.76 -15.43 -10.82
CA PHE A 86 -6.64 -15.68 -9.89
C PHE A 86 -5.86 -14.39 -9.59
N LEU A 87 -5.52 -13.60 -10.62
CA LEU A 87 -4.82 -12.34 -10.44
C LEU A 87 -5.70 -11.33 -9.71
N LEU A 88 -6.98 -11.25 -10.04
CA LEU A 88 -7.93 -10.36 -9.36
C LEU A 88 -8.04 -10.68 -7.86
N LEU A 89 -8.14 -11.96 -7.51
CA LEU A 89 -8.14 -12.41 -6.10
C LEU A 89 -6.84 -12.00 -5.38
N LEU A 90 -5.70 -12.16 -6.05
CA LEU A 90 -4.40 -11.84 -5.49
C LEU A 90 -4.23 -10.33 -5.29
N ILE A 91 -4.67 -9.50 -6.24
CA ILE A 91 -4.72 -8.04 -6.08
C ILE A 91 -5.59 -7.65 -4.87
N LEU A 92 -6.78 -8.23 -4.73
CA LEU A 92 -7.67 -7.97 -3.59
C LEU A 92 -7.02 -8.33 -2.25
N LEU A 93 -6.37 -9.49 -2.17
CA LEU A 93 -5.69 -9.92 -0.95
C LEU A 93 -4.54 -8.97 -0.57
N PHE A 94 -3.73 -8.58 -1.54
CA PHE A 94 -2.63 -7.63 -1.32
C PHE A 94 -3.13 -6.22 -1.00
N LEU A 95 -4.29 -5.80 -1.54
CA LEU A 95 -4.94 -4.55 -1.17
C LEU A 95 -5.33 -4.53 0.31
N VAL A 96 -5.90 -5.62 0.83
CA VAL A 96 -6.24 -5.73 2.25
C VAL A 96 -4.98 -5.64 3.12
N ILE A 97 -3.91 -6.36 2.76
CA ILE A 97 -2.62 -6.29 3.47
C ILE A 97 -2.07 -4.86 3.44
N PHE A 98 -2.09 -4.20 2.28
CA PHE A 98 -1.61 -2.84 2.12
C PHE A 98 -2.43 -1.85 2.95
N SER A 99 -3.76 -1.97 2.97
CA SER A 99 -4.63 -1.17 3.84
C SER A 99 -4.30 -1.36 5.32
N LEU A 100 -4.04 -2.59 5.78
CA LEU A 100 -3.61 -2.85 7.15
C LEU A 100 -2.28 -2.16 7.48
N VAL A 101 -1.30 -2.24 6.59
CA VAL A 101 -0.01 -1.54 6.74
C VAL A 101 -0.23 -0.04 6.85
N ILE A 102 -1.06 0.54 5.98
CA ILE A 102 -1.42 1.96 6.02
C ILE A 102 -2.03 2.34 7.37
N LEU A 103 -2.98 1.56 7.89
CA LEU A 103 -3.60 1.81 9.20
C LEU A 103 -2.57 1.82 10.33
N THR A 104 -1.58 0.91 10.30
CA THR A 104 -0.51 0.91 11.31
C THR A 104 0.37 2.15 11.25
N LEU A 105 0.61 2.70 10.06
CA LEU A 105 1.37 3.94 9.88
C LEU A 105 0.57 5.16 10.34
N PHE A 106 -0.71 5.26 9.99
CA PHE A 106 -1.58 6.35 10.43
C PHE A 106 -1.77 6.39 11.94
N LYS A 107 -2.03 5.23 12.57
CA LYS A 107 -2.16 5.13 14.03
C LYS A 107 -0.91 5.63 14.75
N ASN A 108 0.26 5.38 14.16
CA ASN A 108 1.54 5.79 14.73
C ASN A 108 2.01 7.18 14.28
N TYR A 109 1.30 7.87 13.38
CA TYR A 109 1.77 9.09 12.71
C TYR A 109 2.11 10.23 13.68
N TYR A 110 1.29 10.48 14.71
CA TYR A 110 1.57 11.53 15.70
C TYR A 110 2.85 11.24 16.50
N ILE A 111 3.05 9.99 16.88
CA ILE A 111 4.27 9.54 17.58
C ILE A 111 5.47 9.66 16.63
N LEU A 112 5.28 9.28 15.36
CA LEU A 112 6.26 9.36 14.27
C LEU A 112 6.75 10.79 14.06
N LYS A 113 5.81 11.73 13.89
CA LYS A 113 6.09 13.16 13.66
C LYS A 113 6.86 13.77 14.82
N ASN A 114 6.45 13.49 16.05
CA ASN A 114 7.11 14.01 17.25
C ASN A 114 8.51 13.41 17.45
N LYS A 115 8.69 12.12 17.16
CA LYS A 115 10.01 11.45 17.28
C LYS A 115 10.97 11.87 16.18
N ILE A 116 10.53 12.01 14.91
CA ILE A 116 11.36 12.57 13.83
C ILE A 116 11.79 14.01 14.18
N LYS A 117 10.86 14.85 14.65
CA LYS A 117 11.18 16.22 15.06
C LYS A 117 12.20 16.27 16.20
N SER A 118 12.11 15.35 17.16
CA SER A 118 13.11 15.22 18.23
C SER A 118 14.47 14.73 17.71
N PHE A 119 14.48 13.78 16.77
CA PHE A 119 15.71 13.25 16.18
C PHE A 119 16.44 14.31 15.33
N LEU A 120 15.68 15.08 14.54
CA LEU A 120 16.19 16.23 13.78
C LEU A 120 16.72 17.34 14.71
N LYS A 121 16.05 17.61 15.84
CA LYS A 121 16.55 18.55 16.85
C LYS A 121 17.86 18.09 17.49
N PHE A 122 18.04 16.79 17.68
CA PHE A 122 19.29 16.23 18.20
C PHE A 122 20.43 16.41 17.20
N PHE A 123 20.19 16.11 15.92
CA PHE A 123 21.16 16.33 14.85
C PHE A 123 21.50 17.80 14.62
N LYS A 124 20.55 18.73 14.75
CA LYS A 124 20.79 20.18 14.63
C LYS A 124 21.53 20.81 15.82
N LYS A 125 21.66 20.09 16.93
CA LYS A 125 22.40 20.55 18.13
C LYS A 125 23.81 19.98 18.21
N LEU A 126 24.18 19.08 17.29
CA LEU A 126 25.54 18.65 16.99
C LEU A 126 26.08 19.52 15.85
#